data_AF-A0A9X6RJT3-F1
#
_entry.id   AF-A0A9X6RJT3-F1
#
_cell.length_a   1.000
_cell.length_b   1.000
_cell.length_c   1.000
_cell.angle_alpha   90.00
_cell.angle_beta   90.00
_cell.angle_gamma   90.00
#
_symmetry.space_group_name_H-M   'P 1'
#
loop_
_entity.id
_entity.type
_entity.pdbx_description
1 polymer ?
#
loop_
_entity_poly.entity_id
_entity_poly.type
_entity_poly.pdbx_seq_one_letter_code
_entity_poly.pdbx_strand_id
1 'polypeptide(L)'
;MAEIPKAQNLTVPPGNNDSDSLSCHWPQEDEPFPTNSQHFPLLWIYIIGRPILISLGTIGGLLIFLVQIREKKKATTNVYLMVMSLSSICLIQKELPPALETWNATMTKVDVISCVCIWLTLLVTNILLTKAMAKHERARQAMVSESQHDSAKRRSNSKSRTSSILLLCSAVIYSVTQFPFLVYNLLTMAEEPPHCWINIPAKTVAFALVFGGNLSILGYAIDFFVFYLSSRGFRRQVRSLFAPSHGTTGRSSTFSTSDGNSCKRPLQPRVVSRKLP
;
A
#
# COMPACT_ATOMS: atom_id res chain seq x y z
N MET A 1 52.34 -39.90 -48.12
CA MET A 1 52.97 -39.91 -46.78
C MET A 1 53.95 -38.75 -46.71
N ALA A 2 53.53 -37.66 -46.08
CA ALA A 2 54.38 -36.56 -45.65
C ALA A 2 53.68 -35.95 -44.42
N GLU A 3 54.25 -36.19 -43.25
CA GLU A 3 53.76 -35.72 -41.96
C GLU A 3 53.95 -34.21 -41.83
N ILE A 4 52.88 -33.51 -41.44
CA ILE A 4 52.93 -32.09 -41.06
C ILE A 4 53.15 -32.03 -39.54
N PRO A 5 54.17 -31.31 -39.04
CA PRO A 5 54.49 -31.27 -37.62
C PRO A 5 53.47 -30.48 -36.81
N LYS A 6 53.09 -31.04 -35.66
CA LYS A 6 52.28 -30.41 -34.62
C LYS A 6 53.02 -29.21 -34.03
N ALA A 7 52.48 -28.01 -34.23
CA ALA A 7 52.91 -26.80 -33.52
C ALA A 7 52.34 -26.79 -32.10
N GLN A 8 53.22 -27.12 -31.16
CA GLN A 8 53.50 -26.47 -29.87
C GLN A 8 52.33 -25.82 -29.10
N ASN A 9 52.08 -26.42 -27.93
CA ASN A 9 51.36 -25.85 -26.79
C ASN A 9 51.84 -24.43 -26.48
N LEU A 10 50.93 -23.46 -26.60
CA LEU A 10 51.11 -22.12 -26.07
C LEU A 10 50.87 -22.18 -24.56
N THR A 11 51.95 -22.20 -23.79
CA THR A 11 51.93 -22.03 -22.34
C THR A 11 51.45 -20.61 -22.02
N VAL A 12 50.18 -20.47 -21.68
CA VAL A 12 49.61 -19.22 -21.17
C VAL A 12 50.24 -18.96 -19.79
N PRO A 13 50.82 -17.78 -19.53
CA PRO A 13 51.38 -17.46 -18.22
C PRO A 13 50.27 -17.40 -17.16
N PRO A 14 50.54 -17.77 -15.90
CA PRO A 14 49.60 -17.53 -14.80
C PRO A 14 49.56 -16.02 -14.54
N GLY A 15 48.61 -15.35 -15.18
CA GLY A 15 48.21 -14.00 -14.82
C GLY A 15 47.49 -14.06 -13.49
N ASN A 16 48.16 -13.61 -12.43
CA ASN A 16 47.55 -13.33 -11.13
C ASN A 16 46.49 -12.23 -11.28
N ASN A 17 45.27 -12.64 -11.62
CA ASN A 17 44.08 -11.82 -11.50
C ASN A 17 43.29 -12.33 -10.30
N ASP A 18 43.66 -11.89 -9.09
CA ASP A 18 42.95 -12.16 -7.83
C ASP A 18 41.51 -11.56 -7.79
N SER A 19 41.00 -11.09 -8.93
CA SER A 19 39.62 -10.63 -9.14
C SER A 19 38.67 -11.73 -9.65
N ASP A 20 39.17 -12.92 -9.99
CA ASP A 20 38.34 -14.02 -10.54
C ASP A 20 37.67 -14.91 -9.47
N SER A 21 37.95 -14.70 -8.17
CA SER A 21 37.44 -15.55 -7.08
C SER A 21 36.05 -15.17 -6.54
N LEU A 22 35.34 -14.26 -7.19
CA LEU A 22 34.03 -13.76 -6.72
C LEU A 22 32.86 -14.21 -7.61
N SER A 23 33.02 -15.25 -8.42
CA SER A 23 31.89 -15.85 -9.15
C SER A 23 31.48 -17.18 -8.52
N CYS A 24 30.18 -17.38 -8.29
CA CYS A 24 29.66 -18.68 -7.85
C CYS A 24 29.81 -19.68 -9.01
N HIS A 25 30.60 -20.74 -8.83
CA HIS A 25 30.87 -21.73 -9.88
C HIS A 25 29.72 -22.76 -9.98
N TRP A 26 28.51 -22.29 -10.27
CA TRP A 26 27.36 -23.15 -10.50
C TRP A 26 27.50 -23.88 -11.84
N PRO A 27 27.07 -25.15 -11.95
CA PRO A 27 27.06 -25.85 -13.21
C PRO A 27 26.21 -25.07 -14.22
N GLN A 28 26.80 -24.77 -15.36
CA GLN A 28 26.15 -23.99 -16.41
C GLN A 28 24.98 -24.83 -16.94
N GLU A 29 23.75 -24.32 -16.80
CA GLU A 29 22.58 -24.98 -17.40
C GLU A 29 22.69 -24.81 -18.92
N ASP A 30 23.19 -25.84 -19.62
CA ASP A 30 23.46 -25.83 -21.08
C ASP A 30 22.20 -25.75 -21.97
N GLU A 31 21.01 -25.60 -21.38
CA GLU A 31 19.76 -25.53 -22.12
C GLU A 31 19.32 -24.06 -22.23
N PRO A 32 19.63 -23.36 -23.35
CA PRO A 32 19.05 -22.05 -23.60
C PRO A 32 17.53 -22.18 -23.49
N PHE A 33 16.90 -21.22 -22.78
CA PHE A 33 15.45 -21.18 -22.61
C PHE A 33 14.78 -21.57 -23.94
N PRO A 34 14.01 -22.68 -23.98
CA PRO A 34 13.39 -23.10 -25.21
C PRO A 34 12.44 -21.99 -25.65
N THR A 35 12.82 -21.29 -26.71
CA THR A 35 12.01 -20.26 -27.40
C THR A 35 10.74 -20.86 -28.00
N ASN A 36 10.60 -22.19 -27.96
CA ASN A 36 9.41 -22.92 -28.34
C ASN A 36 8.31 -22.81 -27.28
N SER A 37 7.39 -21.86 -27.52
CA SER A 37 5.92 -22.01 -27.48
C SER A 37 5.19 -22.63 -26.28
N GLN A 38 5.85 -23.08 -25.21
CA GLN A 38 5.19 -23.67 -24.03
C GLN A 38 4.98 -22.70 -22.87
N HIS A 39 5.58 -21.51 -22.89
CA HIS A 39 5.42 -20.49 -21.83
C HIS A 39 4.49 -19.32 -22.19
N PHE A 40 3.68 -19.44 -23.26
CA PHE A 40 2.70 -18.42 -23.67
C PHE A 40 1.83 -17.86 -22.52
N PRO A 41 1.25 -18.66 -21.59
CA PRO A 41 0.31 -18.09 -20.63
C PRO A 41 0.96 -17.09 -19.67
N LEU A 42 2.20 -17.32 -19.21
CA LEU A 42 2.89 -16.40 -18.31
C LEU A 42 3.21 -15.08 -19.01
N LEU A 43 3.62 -15.15 -20.28
CA LEU A 43 3.89 -13.96 -21.08
C LEU A 43 2.62 -13.14 -21.31
N TRP A 44 1.47 -13.77 -21.59
CA TRP A 44 0.19 -13.07 -21.73
C TRP A 44 -0.27 -12.43 -20.42
N ILE A 45 -0.13 -13.13 -19.30
CA ILE A 45 -0.43 -12.57 -17.97
C ILE A 45 0.45 -11.35 -17.71
N TYR A 46 1.73 -11.41 -18.08
CA TYR A 46 2.63 -10.27 -17.93
C TYR A 46 2.26 -9.10 -18.86
N ILE A 47 2.08 -9.37 -20.16
CA ILE A 47 1.82 -8.33 -21.18
C ILE A 47 0.45 -7.67 -20.98
N ILE A 48 -0.59 -8.44 -20.69
CA ILE A 48 -1.97 -7.92 -20.56
C ILE A 48 -2.29 -7.59 -19.10
N GLY A 49 -1.94 -8.47 -18.16
CA GLY A 49 -2.28 -8.30 -16.75
C GLY A 49 -1.61 -7.10 -16.12
N ARG A 50 -0.32 -6.88 -16.39
CA ARG A 50 0.46 -5.78 -15.82
C ARG A 50 -0.11 -4.38 -16.14
N PRO A 51 -0.39 -4.00 -17.40
CA PRO A 51 -0.99 -2.68 -17.69
C PRO A 51 -2.40 -2.54 -17.11
N ILE A 52 -3.20 -3.61 -17.06
CA ILE A 52 -4.51 -3.58 -16.40
C ILE A 52 -4.35 -3.28 -14.90
N LEU A 53 -3.45 -3.97 -14.21
CA LEU A 53 -3.19 -3.74 -12.78
C LEU A 53 -2.63 -2.33 -12.51
N ILE A 54 -1.72 -1.85 -13.36
CA ILE A 54 -1.17 -0.49 -13.30
C ILE A 54 -2.29 0.56 -13.48
N SER A 55 -3.18 0.36 -14.47
CA SER A 55 -4.29 1.28 -14.71
C SER A 55 -5.28 1.30 -13.53
N LEU A 56 -5.61 0.14 -12.97
CA LEU A 56 -6.46 0.04 -11.79
C LEU A 56 -5.83 0.72 -10.57
N GLY A 57 -4.54 0.47 -10.31
CA GLY A 57 -3.82 1.08 -9.19
C GLY A 57 -3.71 2.60 -9.31
N THR A 58 -3.41 3.10 -10.52
CA THR A 58 -3.31 4.55 -10.77
C THR A 58 -4.66 5.25 -10.70
N ILE A 59 -5.71 4.70 -11.31
CA ILE A 59 -7.09 5.23 -11.21
C ILE A 59 -7.54 5.22 -9.74
N GLY A 60 -7.32 4.11 -9.03
CA GLY A 60 -7.70 3.97 -7.63
C GLY A 60 -6.99 4.97 -6.73
N GLY A 61 -5.66 5.09 -6.86
CA GLY A 61 -4.87 6.08 -6.14
C GLY A 61 -5.29 7.52 -6.42
N LEU A 62 -5.57 7.84 -7.70
CA LEU A 62 -6.03 9.17 -8.11
C LEU A 62 -7.41 9.49 -7.50
N LEU A 63 -8.33 8.53 -7.48
CA LEU A 63 -9.65 8.71 -6.86
C LEU A 63 -9.53 8.95 -5.35
N ILE A 64 -8.65 8.22 -4.65
CA ILE A 64 -8.36 8.47 -3.23
C ILE A 64 -7.87 9.90 -3.04
N PHE A 65 -6.88 10.31 -3.82
CA PHE A 65 -6.29 11.65 -3.74
C PHE A 65 -7.33 12.75 -4.00
N LEU A 66 -8.11 12.65 -5.09
CA LEU A 66 -9.13 13.64 -5.46
C LEU A 66 -10.22 13.78 -4.39
N VAL A 67 -10.68 12.67 -3.82
CA VAL A 67 -11.67 12.69 -2.75
C VAL A 67 -11.10 13.40 -1.51
N GLN A 68 -9.87 13.09 -1.13
CA GLN A 68 -9.25 13.71 0.05
C GLN A 68 -8.98 15.22 -0.15
N ILE A 69 -8.70 15.67 -1.38
CA ILE A 69 -8.56 17.11 -1.68
C ILE A 69 -9.86 17.86 -1.42
N ARG A 70 -11.01 17.24 -1.70
CA ARG A 70 -12.34 17.87 -1.58
C ARG A 70 -12.82 17.96 -0.13
N GLU A 71 -12.20 17.26 0.82
CA GLU A 71 -12.59 17.35 2.22
C GLU A 71 -12.11 18.67 2.85
N LYS A 72 -13.05 19.56 3.17
CA LYS A 72 -12.78 20.88 3.76
C LYS A 72 -12.12 20.81 5.15
N LYS A 73 -12.29 19.69 5.88
CA LYS A 73 -11.67 19.46 7.19
C LYS A 73 -10.60 18.39 7.05
N LYS A 74 -9.33 18.80 7.01
CA LYS A 74 -8.19 17.89 6.92
C LYS A 74 -7.91 17.28 8.30
N ALA A 75 -8.46 16.09 8.56
CA ALA A 75 -7.96 15.26 9.65
C ALA A 75 -6.54 14.81 9.32
N THR A 76 -5.68 14.61 10.34
CA THR A 76 -4.31 14.11 10.15
C THR A 76 -4.28 12.77 9.40
N THR A 77 -5.28 11.91 9.64
CA THR A 77 -5.50 10.66 8.88
C THR A 77 -5.69 10.91 7.38
N ASN A 78 -6.38 11.98 6.97
CA ASN A 78 -6.61 12.27 5.56
C ASN A 78 -5.32 12.70 4.86
N VAL A 79 -4.48 13.50 5.54
CA VAL A 79 -3.16 13.89 5.02
C VAL A 79 -2.26 12.66 4.85
N TYR A 80 -2.27 11.75 5.82
CA TYR A 80 -1.56 10.47 5.71
C TYR A 80 -2.03 9.66 4.48
N LEU A 81 -3.34 9.51 4.30
CA LEU A 81 -3.90 8.78 3.16
C LEU A 81 -3.57 9.44 1.81
N MET A 82 -3.49 10.78 1.76
CA MET A 82 -3.06 11.50 0.56
C MET A 82 -1.60 11.19 0.22
N VAL A 83 -0.70 11.34 1.19
CA VAL A 83 0.73 11.06 0.99
C VAL A 83 0.95 9.60 0.58
N MET A 84 0.24 8.68 1.21
CA MET A 84 0.26 7.26 0.86
C MET A 84 -0.20 7.04 -0.59
N SER A 85 -1.34 7.62 -1.00
CA SER A 85 -1.85 7.48 -2.37
C SER A 85 -0.92 8.08 -3.42
N LEU A 86 -0.31 9.24 -3.14
CA LEU A 86 0.69 9.87 -4.01
C LEU A 86 1.93 8.99 -4.14
N SER A 87 2.42 8.44 -3.03
CA SER A 87 3.56 7.53 -3.03
C SER A 87 3.29 6.29 -3.88
N SER A 88 2.10 5.67 -3.76
CA SER A 88 1.71 4.53 -4.60
C SER A 88 1.69 4.88 -6.09
N ILE A 89 1.16 6.05 -6.46
CA ILE A 89 1.16 6.52 -7.87
C ILE A 89 2.60 6.69 -8.37
N CYS A 90 3.48 7.32 -7.59
CA CYS A 90 4.88 7.53 -7.97
C CYS A 90 5.65 6.22 -8.10
N LEU A 91 5.41 5.24 -7.22
CA LEU A 91 6.06 3.93 -7.27
C LEU A 91 5.66 3.16 -8.54
N ILE A 92 4.39 3.18 -8.90
CA ILE A 92 3.89 2.52 -10.11
C ILE A 92 4.50 3.13 -11.39
N GLN A 93 4.78 4.44 -11.40
CA GLN A 93 5.38 5.11 -12.56
C GLN A 93 6.89 4.83 -12.72
N LYS A 94 7.58 4.43 -11.65
CA LYS A 94 9.03 4.09 -11.71
C LYS A 94 9.31 2.77 -12.42
N GLU A 95 8.32 1.90 -12.54
CA GLU A 95 8.39 0.59 -13.22
C GLU A 95 8.40 0.69 -14.77
N LEU A 96 8.40 1.90 -15.35
CA LEU A 96 8.17 2.11 -16.78
C LEU A 96 9.42 2.33 -17.68
N PRO A 97 10.60 2.79 -17.25
CA PRO A 97 11.73 2.99 -18.18
C PRO A 97 12.67 1.76 -18.25
N PRO A 98 12.74 1.03 -19.39
CA PRO A 98 13.69 -0.07 -19.61
C PRO A 98 15.16 0.40 -19.76
N ALA A 99 15.41 1.71 -19.84
CA ALA A 99 16.75 2.27 -20.06
C ALA A 99 17.70 2.19 -18.84
N LEU A 100 17.28 1.54 -17.75
CA LEU A 100 18.01 1.44 -16.47
C LEU A 100 18.38 0.00 -16.11
N GLU A 101 18.55 -0.91 -17.09
CA GLU A 101 18.96 -2.30 -16.82
C GLU A 101 20.25 -2.44 -16.00
N THR A 102 21.19 -1.49 -16.11
CA THR A 102 22.42 -1.49 -15.32
C THR A 102 22.22 -1.15 -13.83
N TRP A 103 21.05 -0.64 -13.44
CA TRP A 103 20.72 -0.29 -12.05
C TRP A 103 19.99 -1.40 -11.28
N ASN A 104 19.71 -2.53 -11.92
CA ASN A 104 18.83 -3.56 -11.37
C ASN A 104 19.36 -4.21 -10.07
N ALA A 105 20.68 -4.47 -10.01
CA ALA A 105 21.31 -5.08 -8.83
C ALA A 105 21.23 -4.17 -7.59
N THR A 106 21.47 -2.87 -7.76
CA THR A 106 21.37 -1.90 -6.65
C THR A 106 19.91 -1.70 -6.22
N MET A 107 18.98 -1.67 -7.17
CA MET A 107 17.56 -1.51 -6.89
C MET A 107 16.99 -2.69 -6.10
N THR A 108 17.40 -3.93 -6.41
CA THR A 108 16.93 -5.11 -5.68
C THR A 108 17.22 -5.02 -4.18
N LYS A 109 18.41 -4.53 -3.79
CA LYS A 109 18.79 -4.33 -2.38
C LYS A 109 17.95 -3.25 -1.72
N VAL A 110 17.73 -2.14 -2.43
CA VAL A 110 16.88 -1.03 -1.95
C VAL A 110 15.43 -1.49 -1.77
N ASP A 111 14.92 -2.33 -2.67
CA ASP A 111 13.54 -2.83 -2.62
C ASP A 111 13.32 -3.75 -1.42
N VAL A 112 14.26 -4.65 -1.12
CA VAL A 112 14.20 -5.49 0.09
C VAL A 112 14.17 -4.64 1.36
N ILE A 113 15.11 -3.69 1.47
CA ILE A 113 15.19 -2.80 2.65
C ILE A 113 13.90 -1.97 2.77
N SER A 114 13.44 -1.39 1.67
CA SER A 114 12.20 -0.61 1.61
C SER A 114 10.99 -1.45 2.02
N CYS A 115 10.88 -2.68 1.52
CA CYS A 115 9.80 -3.61 1.86
C CYS A 115 9.77 -3.92 3.35
N VAL A 116 10.91 -4.24 3.96
CA VAL A 116 11.03 -4.51 5.40
C VAL A 116 10.66 -3.26 6.21
N CYS A 117 11.16 -2.09 5.82
CA CYS A 117 10.85 -0.82 6.48
C CYS A 117 9.35 -0.47 6.42
N ILE A 118 8.73 -0.64 5.25
CA ILE A 118 7.29 -0.42 5.06
C ILE A 118 6.50 -1.40 5.91
N TRP A 119 6.88 -2.69 5.92
CA TRP A 119 6.22 -3.71 6.71
C TRP A 119 6.28 -3.40 8.22
N LEU A 120 7.46 -3.04 8.74
CA LEU A 120 7.62 -2.63 10.14
C LEU A 120 6.79 -1.38 10.47
N THR A 121 6.79 -0.39 9.58
CA THR A 121 6.02 0.84 9.76
C THR A 121 4.52 0.55 9.79
N LEU A 122 4.02 -0.30 8.88
CA LEU A 122 2.63 -0.73 8.87
C LEU A 122 2.28 -1.49 10.15
N LEU A 123 3.12 -2.42 10.59
CA LEU A 123 2.91 -3.20 11.81
C LEU A 123 2.83 -2.28 13.03
N VAL A 124 3.82 -1.41 13.23
CA VAL A 124 3.89 -0.48 14.36
C VAL A 124 2.71 0.47 14.35
N THR A 125 2.38 1.07 13.20
CA THR A 125 1.26 2.01 13.08
C THR A 125 -0.07 1.33 13.40
N ASN A 126 -0.30 0.12 12.90
CA ASN A 126 -1.53 -0.64 13.18
C ASN A 126 -1.64 -1.04 14.66
N ILE A 127 -0.53 -1.42 15.31
CA ILE A 127 -0.50 -1.71 16.76
C ILE A 127 -0.80 -0.43 17.56
N LEU A 128 -0.13 0.68 17.24
CA LEU A 128 -0.35 1.96 17.92
C LEU A 128 -1.77 2.46 17.76
N LEU A 129 -2.34 2.36 16.55
CA LEU A 129 -3.71 2.74 16.30
C LEU A 129 -4.68 1.85 17.07
N THR A 130 -4.47 0.53 17.09
CA THR A 130 -5.30 -0.40 17.85
C THR A 130 -5.24 -0.10 19.34
N LYS A 131 -4.06 0.17 19.89
CA LYS A 131 -3.86 0.56 21.30
C LYS A 131 -4.53 1.91 21.61
N ALA A 132 -4.36 2.92 20.76
CA ALA A 132 -4.97 4.23 20.92
C ALA A 132 -6.50 4.14 20.91
N MET A 133 -7.04 3.34 19.99
CA MET A 133 -8.47 3.09 19.88
C MET A 133 -9.01 2.31 21.09
N ALA A 134 -8.29 1.28 21.57
CA ALA A 134 -8.65 0.55 22.77
C ALA A 134 -8.61 1.43 24.03
N LYS A 135 -7.61 2.32 24.14
CA LYS A 135 -7.52 3.29 25.23
C LYS A 135 -8.69 4.27 25.21
N HIS A 136 -9.01 4.80 24.03
CA HIS A 136 -10.13 5.73 23.85
C HIS A 136 -11.48 5.05 24.11
N GLU A 137 -11.63 3.78 23.74
CA GLU A 137 -12.81 2.97 24.06
C GLU A 137 -12.96 2.77 25.57
N ARG A 138 -11.88 2.41 26.28
CA ARG A 138 -11.88 2.26 27.74
C ARG A 138 -12.22 3.56 28.47
N ALA A 139 -11.61 4.67 28.05
CA ALA A 139 -11.90 6.00 28.61
C ALA A 139 -13.37 6.40 28.39
N ARG A 140 -13.95 6.04 27.24
CA ARG A 140 -15.36 6.27 26.96
C ARG A 140 -16.29 5.36 27.75
N GLN A 141 -15.95 4.09 27.94
CA GLN A 141 -16.74 3.16 28.75
C GLN A 141 -16.86 3.64 30.20
N ALA A 142 -15.79 4.21 30.77
CA ALA A 142 -15.84 4.83 32.10
C ALA A 142 -16.88 5.97 32.18
N MET A 143 -16.97 6.83 31.15
CA MET A 143 -17.91 7.96 31.11
C MET A 143 -19.34 7.58 30.68
N VAL A 144 -19.54 6.41 30.04
CA VAL A 144 -20.85 5.96 29.55
C VAL A 144 -21.68 5.31 30.65
N SER A 145 -21.06 4.80 31.73
CA SER A 145 -21.80 4.22 32.86
C SER A 145 -22.74 5.21 33.57
N GLU A 146 -22.64 6.51 33.26
CA GLU A 146 -23.36 7.59 33.96
C GLU A 146 -24.44 8.30 33.11
N SER A 147 -24.61 8.00 31.81
CA SER A 147 -25.60 8.73 30.98
C SER A 147 -26.38 7.87 29.98
N GLN A 148 -27.67 7.71 30.27
CA GLN A 148 -28.70 6.89 29.58
C GLN A 148 -29.18 7.47 28.23
N HIS A 149 -28.27 7.99 27.39
CA HIS A 149 -28.60 8.59 26.08
C HIS A 149 -27.94 7.80 24.92
N ASP A 150 -28.31 6.52 24.81
CA ASP A 150 -27.53 5.46 24.13
C ASP A 150 -27.59 5.42 22.58
N SER A 151 -28.58 6.02 21.94
CA SER A 151 -28.86 5.75 20.52
C SER A 151 -27.93 6.48 19.54
N ALA A 152 -27.53 7.73 19.87
CA ALA A 152 -26.63 8.51 19.01
C ALA A 152 -25.15 8.12 19.22
N LYS A 153 -24.80 7.68 20.43
CA LYS A 153 -23.43 7.33 20.85
C LYS A 153 -22.97 5.98 20.27
N ARG A 154 -23.86 4.98 20.20
CA ARG A 154 -23.59 3.68 19.53
C ARG A 154 -23.23 3.81 18.04
N ARG A 155 -23.81 4.77 17.32
CA ARG A 155 -23.62 4.94 15.88
C ARG A 155 -22.24 5.52 15.51
N SER A 156 -21.66 6.34 16.39
CA SER A 156 -20.28 6.87 16.25
C SER A 156 -19.24 5.77 16.48
N ASN A 157 -19.49 4.85 17.42
CA ASN A 157 -18.53 3.81 17.79
C ASN A 157 -18.34 2.74 16.69
N SER A 158 -19.43 2.35 16.00
CA SER A 158 -19.31 1.39 14.89
C SER A 158 -18.47 1.91 13.72
N LYS A 159 -18.49 3.23 13.47
CA LYS A 159 -17.65 3.85 12.41
C LYS A 159 -16.16 3.73 12.74
N SER A 160 -15.78 3.96 14.01
CA SER A 160 -14.39 3.90 14.46
C SER A 160 -13.82 2.47 14.39
N ARG A 161 -14.57 1.46 14.86
CA ARG A 161 -14.14 0.06 14.79
C ARG A 161 -14.02 -0.45 13.35
N THR A 162 -14.92 -0.03 12.46
CA THR A 162 -14.85 -0.42 11.04
C THR A 162 -13.56 0.09 10.39
N SER A 163 -13.12 1.32 10.68
CA SER A 163 -11.86 1.86 10.15
C SER A 163 -10.62 1.15 10.69
N SER A 164 -10.61 0.75 11.96
CA SER A 164 -9.46 0.01 12.52
C SER A 164 -9.37 -1.42 11.99
N ILE A 165 -10.50 -2.12 11.86
CA ILE A 165 -10.55 -3.45 11.22
C ILE A 165 -10.07 -3.34 9.78
N LEU A 166 -10.42 -2.26 9.07
CA LEU A 166 -9.96 -2.03 7.72
C LEU A 166 -8.43 -1.99 7.60
N LEU A 167 -7.80 -1.17 8.45
CA LEU A 167 -6.36 -0.95 8.42
C LEU A 167 -5.59 -2.23 8.78
N LEU A 168 -6.16 -3.04 9.68
CA LEU A 168 -5.63 -4.36 9.98
C LEU A 168 -5.75 -5.31 8.78
N CYS A 169 -6.92 -5.35 8.12
CA CYS A 169 -7.12 -6.18 6.94
C CYS A 169 -6.18 -5.79 5.79
N SER A 170 -5.99 -4.50 5.51
CA SER A 170 -5.05 -4.05 4.48
C SER A 170 -3.61 -4.41 4.83
N ALA A 171 -3.20 -4.32 6.10
CA ALA A 171 -1.85 -4.73 6.53
C ALA A 171 -1.61 -6.25 6.37
N VAL A 172 -2.61 -7.07 6.67
CA VAL A 172 -2.55 -8.53 6.46
C VAL A 172 -2.47 -8.85 4.98
N ILE A 173 -3.33 -8.23 4.16
CA ILE A 173 -3.32 -8.41 2.70
C ILE A 173 -1.96 -8.02 2.15
N TYR A 174 -1.43 -6.85 2.50
CA TYR A 174 -0.11 -6.40 2.09
C TYR A 174 0.97 -7.42 2.44
N SER A 175 0.97 -7.93 3.68
CA SER A 175 1.92 -8.95 4.14
C SER A 175 1.83 -10.22 3.29
N VAL A 176 0.63 -10.74 3.04
CA VAL A 176 0.42 -11.95 2.23
C VAL A 176 0.85 -11.74 0.78
N THR A 177 0.57 -10.56 0.21
CA THR A 177 0.91 -10.26 -1.19
C THR A 177 2.39 -9.98 -1.42
N GLN A 178 3.08 -9.37 -0.46
CA GLN A 178 4.49 -8.99 -0.62
C GLN A 178 5.46 -10.07 -0.13
N PHE A 179 5.03 -10.96 0.78
CA PHE A 179 5.87 -11.99 1.34
C PHE A 179 6.53 -12.89 0.28
N PRO A 180 5.83 -13.40 -0.76
CA PRO A 180 6.45 -14.21 -1.79
C PRO A 180 7.55 -13.47 -2.56
N PHE A 181 7.34 -12.18 -2.84
CA PHE A 181 8.32 -11.35 -3.54
C PHE A 181 9.54 -11.03 -2.66
N LEU A 182 9.32 -10.80 -1.36
CA LEU A 182 10.40 -10.63 -0.38
C LEU A 182 11.26 -11.91 -0.29
N VAL A 183 10.63 -13.08 -0.18
CA VAL A 183 11.34 -14.36 -0.13
C VAL A 183 12.16 -14.56 -1.40
N TYR A 184 11.59 -14.27 -2.57
CA TYR A 184 12.32 -14.33 -3.83
C TYR A 184 13.56 -13.41 -3.83
N ASN A 185 13.41 -12.14 -3.47
CA ASN A 185 14.55 -11.21 -3.44
C ASN A 185 15.62 -11.62 -2.43
N LEU A 186 15.23 -12.20 -1.28
CA LEU A 186 16.18 -12.75 -0.31
C LEU A 186 16.94 -13.96 -0.86
N LEU A 187 16.26 -14.82 -1.61
CA LEU A 187 16.90 -15.96 -2.28
C LEU A 187 17.87 -15.48 -3.37
N THR A 188 17.49 -14.48 -4.16
CA THR A 188 18.39 -13.86 -5.15
C THR A 188 19.61 -13.22 -4.47
N MET A 189 19.44 -12.58 -3.31
CA MET A 189 20.57 -12.07 -2.53
C MET A 189 21.47 -13.19 -1.96
N ALA A 190 20.91 -14.38 -1.68
CA ALA A 190 21.68 -15.53 -1.20
C ALA A 190 22.41 -16.27 -2.34
N GLU A 191 21.94 -16.10 -3.58
CA GLU A 191 22.59 -16.58 -4.79
C GLU A 191 23.80 -15.70 -5.17
N GLU A 192 23.74 -14.39 -4.92
CA GLU A 192 24.84 -13.47 -5.19
C GLU A 192 26.09 -13.71 -4.30
N PRO A 193 27.30 -13.46 -4.83
CA PRO A 193 28.54 -13.47 -4.04
C PRO A 193 28.45 -12.47 -2.87
N PRO A 194 28.94 -12.82 -1.67
CA PRO A 194 29.82 -13.95 -1.34
C PRO A 194 29.11 -15.23 -0.87
N HIS A 195 27.78 -15.26 -0.80
CA HIS A 195 27.07 -16.31 -0.07
C HIS A 195 26.97 -17.60 -0.89
N CYS A 196 26.57 -17.53 -2.17
CA CYS A 196 26.45 -18.68 -3.07
C CYS A 196 25.78 -19.91 -2.41
N TRP A 197 24.71 -19.71 -1.62
CA TRP A 197 24.11 -20.81 -0.84
C TRP A 197 23.16 -21.68 -1.65
N ILE A 198 22.49 -21.09 -2.64
CA ILE A 198 21.39 -21.71 -3.39
C ILE A 198 21.56 -21.35 -4.86
N ASN A 199 21.36 -22.33 -5.75
CA ASN A 199 21.23 -22.14 -7.18
C ASN A 199 19.74 -22.13 -7.55
N ILE A 200 19.24 -21.06 -8.16
CA ILE A 200 17.83 -20.93 -8.52
C ILE A 200 17.68 -21.23 -10.02
N PRO A 201 16.90 -22.25 -10.40
CA PRO A 201 16.68 -22.55 -11.81
C PRO A 201 16.06 -21.37 -12.54
N ALA A 202 16.49 -21.11 -13.77
CA ALA A 202 16.06 -19.92 -14.53
C ALA A 202 14.54 -19.87 -14.76
N LYS A 203 13.88 -21.05 -14.85
CA LYS A 203 12.41 -21.16 -14.93
C LYS A 203 11.71 -20.65 -13.67
N THR A 204 12.28 -20.92 -12.50
CA THR A 204 11.76 -20.45 -11.20
C THR A 204 11.91 -18.94 -11.09
N VAL A 205 13.05 -18.40 -11.55
CA VAL A 205 13.29 -16.94 -11.64
C VAL A 205 12.22 -16.26 -12.49
N ALA A 206 12.00 -16.74 -13.71
CA ALA A 206 10.99 -16.17 -14.61
C ALA A 206 9.57 -16.22 -14.02
N PHE A 207 9.20 -17.34 -13.41
CA PHE A 207 7.91 -17.48 -12.74
C PHE A 207 7.79 -16.51 -11.55
N ALA A 208 8.80 -16.43 -10.69
CA ALA A 208 8.79 -15.59 -9.51
C ALA A 208 8.74 -14.10 -9.84
N LEU A 209 9.44 -13.67 -10.90
CA LEU A 209 9.37 -12.28 -11.38
C LEU A 209 7.98 -11.92 -11.90
N VAL A 210 7.40 -12.77 -12.76
CA VAL A 210 6.06 -12.52 -13.32
C VAL A 210 5.01 -12.58 -12.21
N PHE A 211 5.01 -13.64 -11.40
CA PHE A 211 4.01 -13.86 -10.37
C PHE A 211 4.16 -12.87 -9.22
N GLY A 212 5.37 -12.73 -8.68
CA GLY A 212 5.69 -11.82 -7.58
C GLY A 212 5.45 -10.37 -7.96
N GLY A 213 5.92 -9.91 -9.13
CA GLY A 213 5.67 -8.56 -9.60
C GLY A 213 4.18 -8.25 -9.77
N ASN A 214 3.41 -9.15 -10.40
CA ASN A 214 1.96 -8.96 -10.51
C ASN A 214 1.25 -8.98 -9.15
N LEU A 215 1.67 -9.85 -8.23
CA LEU A 215 1.09 -9.94 -6.89
C LEU A 215 1.36 -8.67 -6.07
N SER A 216 2.56 -8.09 -6.18
CA SER A 216 2.92 -6.83 -5.55
C SER A 216 2.08 -5.67 -6.09
N ILE A 217 1.89 -5.57 -7.40
CA ILE A 217 1.03 -4.54 -8.02
C ILE A 217 -0.44 -4.75 -7.60
N LEU A 218 -0.90 -5.99 -7.57
CA LEU A 218 -2.24 -6.34 -7.12
C LEU A 218 -2.46 -5.93 -5.66
N GLY A 219 -1.47 -6.09 -4.79
CA GLY A 219 -1.52 -5.61 -3.40
C GLY A 219 -1.88 -4.12 -3.33
N TYR A 220 -1.21 -3.28 -4.12
CA TYR A 220 -1.51 -1.84 -4.20
C TYR A 220 -2.91 -1.56 -4.76
N ALA A 221 -3.37 -2.34 -5.72
CA ALA A 221 -4.73 -2.21 -6.26
C ALA A 221 -5.80 -2.62 -5.23
N ILE A 222 -5.57 -3.67 -4.45
CA ILE A 222 -6.51 -4.17 -3.43
C ILE A 222 -6.72 -3.13 -2.33
N ASP A 223 -5.68 -2.40 -1.92
CA ASP A 223 -5.80 -1.34 -0.91
C ASP A 223 -6.87 -0.30 -1.28
N PHE A 224 -6.95 0.06 -2.57
CA PHE A 224 -8.02 0.92 -3.08
C PHE A 224 -9.41 0.28 -2.93
N PHE A 225 -9.57 -0.99 -3.33
CA PHE A 225 -10.86 -1.68 -3.22
C PHE A 225 -11.30 -1.83 -1.77
N VAL A 226 -10.37 -2.16 -0.89
CA VAL A 226 -10.60 -2.25 0.55
C VAL A 226 -11.09 -0.90 1.09
N PHE A 227 -10.42 0.20 0.73
CA PHE A 227 -10.85 1.55 1.12
C PHE A 227 -12.23 1.92 0.53
N TYR A 228 -12.46 1.59 -0.74
CA TYR A 228 -13.72 1.86 -1.42
C TYR A 228 -14.90 1.11 -0.79
N LEU A 229 -14.75 -0.20 -0.55
CA LEU A 229 -15.83 -1.04 -0.04
C LEU A 229 -16.19 -0.68 1.42
N SER A 230 -15.19 -0.36 2.22
CA SER A 230 -15.35 -0.10 3.65
C SER A 230 -15.92 1.28 3.98
N SER A 231 -15.50 2.33 3.26
CA SER A 231 -15.91 3.69 3.58
C SER A 231 -17.18 4.07 2.81
N ARG A 232 -18.32 4.02 3.50
CA ARG A 232 -19.60 4.56 2.96
C ARG A 232 -19.50 6.06 2.63
N GLY A 233 -18.68 6.80 3.37
CA GLY A 233 -18.44 8.23 3.13
C GLY A 233 -17.69 8.44 1.83
N PHE A 234 -16.62 7.67 1.62
CA PHE A 234 -15.83 7.70 0.39
C PHE A 234 -16.69 7.38 -0.83
N ARG A 235 -17.49 6.31 -0.79
CA ARG A 235 -18.39 5.94 -1.90
C ARG A 235 -19.37 7.05 -2.28
N ARG A 236 -19.88 7.81 -1.32
CA ARG A 236 -20.75 8.96 -1.60
C ARG A 236 -19.99 10.09 -2.30
N GLN A 237 -18.77 10.37 -1.86
CA GLN A 237 -17.92 11.38 -2.49
C GLN A 237 -17.51 10.98 -3.90
N VAL A 238 -17.12 9.71 -4.11
CA VAL A 238 -16.85 9.16 -5.45
C VAL A 238 -18.08 9.25 -6.34
N ARG A 239 -19.26 8.85 -5.86
CA ARG A 239 -20.49 9.03 -6.64
C ARG A 239 -20.78 10.50 -6.97
N SER A 240 -20.46 11.43 -6.08
CA SER A 240 -20.62 12.87 -6.35
C SER A 240 -19.62 13.41 -7.38
N LEU A 241 -18.50 12.71 -7.63
CA LEU A 241 -17.57 13.05 -8.71
C LEU A 241 -18.14 12.65 -10.08
N PHE A 242 -18.85 11.53 -10.14
CA PHE A 242 -19.39 10.97 -11.39
C PHE A 242 -20.87 11.27 -11.63
N ALA A 243 -21.61 11.73 -10.62
CA ALA A 243 -22.97 12.19 -10.81
C ALA A 243 -22.93 13.45 -11.69
N PRO A 244 -23.66 13.47 -12.81
CA PRO A 244 -23.82 14.69 -13.58
C PRO A 244 -24.34 15.75 -12.62
N SER A 245 -23.68 16.91 -12.61
CA SER A 245 -24.14 18.08 -11.90
C SER A 245 -25.46 18.55 -12.54
N HIS A 246 -26.54 17.82 -12.34
CA HIS A 246 -27.87 18.35 -12.51
C HIS A 246 -27.99 19.46 -11.47
N GLY A 247 -27.93 20.70 -11.98
CA GLY A 247 -27.85 21.92 -11.21
C GLY A 247 -28.74 21.87 -9.98
N THR A 248 -28.12 21.78 -8.81
CA THR A 248 -28.79 22.19 -7.59
C THR A 248 -28.48 23.66 -7.41
N THR A 249 -29.33 24.45 -8.06
CA THR A 249 -29.71 25.79 -7.66
C THR A 249 -29.60 25.96 -6.15
N GLY A 250 -28.85 27.00 -5.74
CA GLY A 250 -28.79 27.60 -4.41
C GLY A 250 -29.26 26.77 -3.21
N ARG A 251 -28.31 26.30 -2.41
CA ARG A 251 -28.46 26.39 -0.95
C ARG A 251 -27.22 27.01 -0.36
N SER A 252 -27.20 28.33 -0.40
CA SER A 252 -26.38 29.17 0.45
C SER A 252 -26.66 28.75 1.90
N SER A 253 -25.74 28.03 2.53
CA SER A 253 -25.63 28.04 3.98
C SER A 253 -24.91 29.32 4.36
N THR A 254 -25.59 30.45 4.17
CA THR A 254 -25.33 31.64 4.95
C THR A 254 -25.65 31.22 6.39
N PHE A 255 -24.60 31.00 7.19
CA PHE A 255 -24.73 30.97 8.63
C PHE A 255 -25.06 32.40 9.03
N SER A 256 -26.33 32.76 8.93
CA SER A 256 -26.88 33.95 9.55
C SER A 256 -26.89 33.68 11.05
N THR A 257 -25.89 34.23 11.74
CA THR A 257 -26.05 34.68 13.12
C THR A 257 -27.20 35.70 13.12
N SER A 258 -28.43 35.20 13.24
CA SER A 258 -29.56 36.03 13.62
C SER A 258 -29.58 36.04 15.14
N ASP A 259 -29.11 37.16 15.67
CA ASP A 259 -29.58 37.72 16.91
C ASP A 259 -31.11 37.68 17.00
N GLY A 260 -31.59 37.53 18.24
CA GLY A 260 -32.87 38.06 18.70
C GLY A 260 -34.14 37.33 18.23
N ASN A 261 -34.62 36.39 19.04
CA ASN A 261 -35.99 36.49 19.54
C ASN A 261 -36.25 35.63 20.79
N SER A 262 -36.34 36.33 21.92
CA SER A 262 -37.43 36.24 22.88
C SER A 262 -38.10 34.87 23.06
N CYS A 263 -37.49 34.02 23.88
CA CYS A 263 -38.28 33.13 24.74
C CYS A 263 -38.57 33.88 26.04
N LYS A 264 -39.71 34.59 26.06
CA LYS A 264 -40.31 35.15 27.28
C LYS A 264 -40.48 34.01 28.28
N ARG A 265 -39.61 33.96 29.30
CA ARG A 265 -39.95 33.27 30.55
C ARG A 265 -40.97 34.14 31.29
N PRO A 266 -42.14 33.61 31.69
CA PRO A 266 -42.97 34.32 32.64
C PRO A 266 -42.19 34.46 33.96
N LEU A 267 -42.02 35.71 34.39
CA LEU A 267 -41.59 36.04 35.75
C LEU A 267 -42.61 35.43 36.72
N GLN A 268 -42.18 34.41 37.45
CA GLN A 268 -42.83 33.97 38.68
C GLN A 268 -42.69 35.08 39.72
N PRO A 269 -43.79 35.56 40.34
CA PRO A 269 -43.72 36.52 41.43
C PRO A 269 -43.11 35.84 42.66
N ARG A 270 -41.94 36.33 43.08
CA ARG A 270 -41.26 35.95 44.32
C ARG A 270 -42.04 36.54 45.49
N VAL A 271 -42.90 35.74 46.11
CA VAL A 271 -43.57 36.07 47.38
C VAL A 271 -42.51 36.22 48.46
N VAL A 272 -42.27 37.46 48.87
CA VAL A 272 -41.48 37.81 50.05
C VAL A 272 -42.39 37.63 51.27
N SER A 273 -42.29 36.49 51.96
CA SER A 273 -42.80 36.36 53.32
C SER A 273 -41.79 36.99 54.28
N ARG A 274 -42.03 38.26 54.64
CA ARG A 274 -41.51 38.85 55.88
C ARG A 274 -42.22 38.15 57.04
N LYS A 275 -41.47 37.39 57.84
CA LYS A 275 -41.78 37.16 59.25
C LYS A 275 -40.96 38.15 60.06
N LEU A 276 -41.62 38.92 60.92
CA LEU A 276 -41.18 39.49 62.21
C LEU A 276 -42.17 40.63 62.57
N PRO A 277 -42.42 40.92 63.86
CA PRO A 277 -41.89 40.31 65.08
C PRO A 277 -42.75 39.18 65.63
#